data_AF-A0A6G3TV58-F1
#
_entry.id   AF-A0A6G3TV58-F1
#
_cell.length_a   1.000
_cell.length_b   1.000
_cell.length_c   1.000
_cell.angle_alpha   90.00
_cell.angle_beta   90.00
_cell.angle_gamma   90.00
#
_symmetry.space_group_name_H-M   'P 1'
#
loop_
_entity.id
_entity.type
_entity.pdbx_description
1 polymer ?
#
loop_
_entity_poly.entity_id
_entity_poly.type
_entity_poly.pdbx_seq_one_letter_code
_entity_poly.pdbx_strand_id
1 'polypeptide(L)'
;GHLLLPAPAEPHAHPATALSADIGGPVPYDPEAVQRRATEAVLLQLGHGATALRAHVRVGDVAGLGALTAVLRAARSLRGLAELTTVAMPRVLTGVAGAEARAVLRDAVKMGAAV
;
A
#
# COMPACT_ATOMS: atom_id res chain seq x y z
N GLY A 1 -7.79 34.16 -14.47
CA GLY A 1 -6.60 33.43 -14.01
C GLY A 1 -7.02 32.09 -13.46
N HIS A 2 -6.21 31.06 -13.62
CA HIS A 2 -6.46 29.75 -13.01
C HIS A 2 -5.94 29.72 -11.57
N LEU A 3 -6.59 28.97 -10.70
CA LEU A 3 -6.12 28.71 -9.34
C LEU A 3 -4.94 27.73 -9.41
N LEU A 4 -3.82 28.10 -8.78
CA LEU A 4 -2.69 27.22 -8.57
C LEU A 4 -2.68 26.79 -7.11
N LEU A 5 -2.61 25.49 -6.87
CA LEU A 5 -2.58 24.88 -5.55
C LEU A 5 -1.28 24.08 -5.37
N PRO A 6 -0.80 23.91 -4.13
CA PRO A 6 0.12 22.82 -3.85
C PRO A 6 -0.54 21.48 -4.23
N ALA A 7 0.27 20.51 -4.62
CA ALA A 7 -0.23 19.17 -4.93
C ALA A 7 -0.93 18.55 -3.70
N PRO A 8 -2.15 17.99 -3.85
CA PRO A 8 -2.81 17.26 -2.79
C PRO A 8 -2.04 16.02 -2.32
N ALA A 9 -2.37 15.55 -1.13
CA ALA A 9 -1.89 14.28 -0.59
C ALA A 9 -3.08 13.39 -0.20
N GLU A 10 -2.97 12.09 -0.44
CA GLU A 10 -3.90 11.06 0.00
C GLU A 10 -3.35 10.41 1.29
N PRO A 11 -3.88 10.79 2.47
CA PRO A 11 -3.32 10.35 3.75
C PRO A 11 -3.69 8.92 4.14
N HIS A 12 -4.61 8.25 3.44
CA HIS A 12 -5.07 6.91 3.81
C HIS A 12 -5.63 6.10 2.62
N ALA A 13 -4.74 5.43 1.89
CA ALA A 13 -5.10 4.57 0.76
C ALA A 13 -4.92 3.07 1.05
N HIS A 14 -5.69 2.23 0.34
CA HIS A 14 -5.51 0.77 0.30
C HIS A 14 -5.18 0.28 -1.12
N PRO A 15 -3.99 0.60 -1.66
CA PRO A 15 -3.68 0.33 -3.08
C PRO A 15 -3.55 -1.17 -3.40
N ALA A 16 -3.31 -2.03 -2.41
CA ALA A 16 -3.21 -3.48 -2.62
C ALA A 16 -4.54 -4.12 -3.04
N THR A 17 -5.68 -3.50 -2.69
CA THR A 17 -7.04 -3.95 -3.02
C THR A 17 -7.81 -2.93 -3.86
N ALA A 18 -7.16 -1.85 -4.30
CA ALA A 18 -7.78 -0.89 -5.20
C ALA A 18 -8.16 -1.55 -6.54
N LEU A 19 -9.17 -1.01 -7.22
CA LEU A 19 -9.58 -1.44 -8.58
C LEU A 19 -9.98 -2.93 -8.67
N SER A 20 -10.43 -3.54 -7.57
CA SER A 20 -10.80 -4.96 -7.54
C SER A 20 -12.31 -5.22 -7.55
N ALA A 21 -13.15 -4.19 -7.62
CA ALA A 21 -14.61 -4.33 -7.49
C ALA A 21 -15.24 -5.16 -8.63
N ASP A 22 -14.70 -5.04 -9.85
CA ASP A 22 -15.22 -5.73 -11.03
C ASP A 22 -14.66 -7.15 -11.22
N ILE A 23 -13.82 -7.62 -10.29
CA ILE A 23 -13.31 -8.98 -10.32
C ILE A 23 -14.44 -9.92 -9.87
N GLY A 24 -14.95 -10.76 -10.76
CA GLY A 24 -16.03 -11.73 -10.51
C GLY A 24 -15.68 -12.88 -9.56
N GLY A 25 -14.69 -12.71 -8.68
CA GLY A 25 -14.18 -13.74 -7.77
C GLY A 25 -13.26 -13.14 -6.70
N PRO A 26 -12.57 -13.99 -5.90
CA PRO A 26 -11.65 -13.52 -4.88
C PRO A 26 -10.54 -12.66 -5.49
N VAL A 27 -10.22 -11.56 -4.81
CA VAL A 27 -9.16 -10.64 -5.24
C VAL A 27 -7.81 -11.38 -5.28
N PRO A 28 -7.11 -11.44 -6.44
CA PRO A 28 -5.80 -12.06 -6.51
C PRO A 28 -4.80 -11.32 -5.63
N TYR A 29 -4.01 -12.08 -4.87
CA TYR A 29 -2.99 -11.56 -3.94
C TYR A 29 -1.57 -11.98 -4.32
N ASP A 30 -1.38 -12.54 -5.52
CA ASP A 30 -0.05 -12.77 -6.05
C ASP A 30 0.69 -11.42 -6.18
N PRO A 31 2.03 -11.41 -6.01
CA PRO A 31 2.79 -10.16 -5.97
C PRO A 31 2.66 -9.28 -7.21
N GLU A 32 2.47 -9.88 -8.39
CA GLU A 32 2.37 -9.14 -9.65
C GLU A 32 1.04 -8.40 -9.74
N ALA A 33 -0.08 -9.07 -9.42
CA ALA A 33 -1.39 -8.43 -9.37
C ALA A 33 -1.43 -7.29 -8.35
N VAL A 34 -0.84 -7.47 -7.17
CA VAL A 34 -0.76 -6.41 -6.15
C VAL A 34 0.09 -5.24 -6.63
N GLN A 35 1.26 -5.49 -7.22
CA GLN A 35 2.14 -4.43 -7.72
C GLN A 35 1.46 -3.63 -8.84
N ARG A 36 0.81 -4.32 -9.79
CA ARG A 36 0.07 -3.69 -10.89
C ARG A 36 -1.04 -2.78 -10.36
N ARG A 37 -1.94 -3.31 -9.53
CA ARG A 37 -3.06 -2.51 -8.96
C ARG A 37 -2.56 -1.35 -8.13
N ALA A 38 -1.50 -1.54 -7.33
CA ALA A 38 -0.94 -0.46 -6.54
C ALA A 38 -0.34 0.65 -7.43
N THR A 39 0.30 0.28 -8.54
CA THR A 39 0.83 1.23 -9.51
C THR A 39 -0.29 2.00 -10.20
N GLU A 40 -1.32 1.31 -10.68
CA GLU A 40 -2.49 1.91 -11.31
C GLU A 40 -3.23 2.88 -10.38
N ALA A 41 -3.43 2.49 -9.11
CA ALA A 41 -4.07 3.34 -8.12
C ALA A 41 -3.29 4.64 -7.85
N VAL A 42 -1.96 4.58 -7.78
CA VAL A 42 -1.12 5.78 -7.60
C VAL A 42 -1.14 6.65 -8.85
N LEU A 43 -1.02 6.06 -10.05
CA LEU A 43 -1.08 6.81 -11.29
C LEU A 43 -2.44 7.48 -11.50
N LEU A 44 -3.53 6.84 -11.09
CA LEU A 44 -4.86 7.43 -11.08
C LEU A 44 -4.91 8.65 -10.17
N GLN A 45 -4.39 8.56 -8.94
CA GLN A 45 -4.32 9.68 -8.01
C GLN A 45 -3.43 10.83 -8.55
N LEU A 46 -2.29 10.50 -9.15
CA LEU A 46 -1.42 11.47 -9.81
C LEU A 46 -2.12 12.18 -10.97
N GLY A 47 -2.94 11.48 -11.75
CA GLY A 47 -3.78 12.07 -12.79
C GLY A 47 -4.78 13.11 -12.27
N HIS A 48 -5.12 13.06 -10.98
CA HIS A 48 -5.94 14.05 -10.27
C HIS A 48 -5.11 15.06 -9.48
N GLY A 49 -3.79 15.07 -9.66
CA GLY A 49 -2.85 16.01 -9.04
C GLY A 49 -2.30 15.59 -7.69
N ALA A 50 -2.74 14.48 -7.11
CA ALA A 50 -2.22 14.00 -5.82
C ALA A 50 -0.84 13.35 -6.00
N THR A 51 0.19 13.95 -5.41
CA THR A 51 1.59 13.51 -5.60
C THR A 51 2.15 12.75 -4.41
N ALA A 52 1.40 12.61 -3.32
CA ALA A 52 1.81 11.85 -2.14
C ALA A 52 0.67 10.97 -1.62
N LEU A 53 0.98 9.71 -1.29
CA LEU A 53 0.02 8.74 -0.78
C LEU A 53 0.60 7.97 0.42
N ARG A 54 -0.21 7.76 1.45
CA ARG A 54 0.08 6.85 2.57
C ARG A 54 -0.76 5.58 2.43
N ALA A 55 -0.10 4.48 2.11
CA ALA A 55 -0.69 3.21 1.73
C ALA A 55 -0.70 2.17 2.86
N HIS A 56 -1.89 1.84 3.37
CA HIS A 56 -2.09 0.79 4.35
C HIS A 56 -2.16 -0.58 3.69
N VAL A 57 -1.19 -1.44 3.98
CA VAL A 57 -1.01 -2.75 3.37
C VAL A 57 -1.17 -3.84 4.43
N ARG A 58 -2.09 -4.77 4.20
CA ARG A 58 -2.28 -5.93 5.08
C ARG A 58 -1.00 -6.77 5.14
N VAL A 59 -0.60 -7.14 6.36
CA VAL A 59 0.53 -8.04 6.61
C VAL A 59 0.14 -9.16 7.57
N GLY A 60 0.80 -10.31 7.43
CA GLY A 60 0.52 -11.52 8.21
C GLY A 60 -0.54 -12.41 7.57
N ASP A 61 -1.08 -13.33 8.37
CA ASP A 61 -1.96 -14.42 7.92
C ASP A 61 -1.31 -15.18 6.72
N VAL A 62 -2.12 -15.66 5.76
CA VAL A 62 -1.63 -16.38 4.57
C VAL A 62 -0.77 -15.51 3.64
N ALA A 63 -0.97 -14.19 3.67
CA ALA A 63 -0.30 -13.25 2.76
C ALA A 63 1.14 -12.91 3.20
N GLY A 64 1.49 -13.17 4.46
CA GLY A 64 2.81 -12.84 5.02
C GLY A 64 3.21 -11.39 4.75
N LEU A 65 4.35 -11.18 4.09
CA LEU A 65 4.86 -9.88 3.66
C LEU A 65 4.79 -9.67 2.12
N GLY A 66 4.10 -10.56 1.40
CA GLY A 66 4.07 -10.55 -0.07
C GLY A 66 3.45 -9.28 -0.64
N ALA A 67 2.29 -8.88 -0.12
CA ALA A 67 1.63 -7.64 -0.53
C ALA A 67 2.46 -6.40 -0.22
N LEU A 68 3.10 -6.33 0.96
CA LEU A 68 3.99 -5.23 1.31
C LEU A 68 5.18 -5.14 0.35
N THR A 69 5.78 -6.29 0.02
CA THR A 69 6.90 -6.36 -0.94
C THR A 69 6.49 -5.81 -2.30
N ALA A 70 5.30 -6.15 -2.78
CA ALA A 70 4.75 -5.68 -4.05
C ALA A 70 4.48 -4.15 -4.04
N VAL A 71 3.91 -3.62 -2.96
CA VAL A 71 3.67 -2.16 -2.85
C VAL A 71 4.98 -1.39 -2.71
N LEU A 72 5.98 -1.91 -2.00
CA LEU A 72 7.32 -1.32 -1.96
C LEU A 72 8.02 -1.35 -3.33
N ARG A 73 7.76 -2.36 -4.17
CA ARG A 73 8.21 -2.37 -5.58
C ARG A 73 7.54 -1.27 -6.39
N ALA A 74 6.22 -1.11 -6.27
CA ALA A 74 5.48 -0.03 -6.91
C ALA A 74 6.00 1.36 -6.47
N ALA A 75 6.25 1.56 -5.17
CA ALA A 75 6.83 2.79 -4.66
C ALA A 75 8.20 3.10 -5.27
N ARG A 76 9.04 2.08 -5.51
CA ARG A 76 10.33 2.26 -6.20
C ARG A 76 10.17 2.63 -7.67
N SER A 77 9.24 2.01 -8.40
CA SER A 77 9.01 2.32 -9.82
C SER A 77 8.39 3.70 -10.05
N LEU A 78 7.75 4.27 -9.04
CA LEU A 78 7.07 5.57 -9.11
C LEU A 78 7.91 6.74 -8.56
N ARG A 79 9.15 6.48 -8.12
CA ARG A 79 10.05 7.53 -7.64
C ARG A 79 10.25 8.61 -8.70
N GLY A 80 10.06 9.86 -8.31
CA GLY A 80 10.11 11.02 -9.21
C GLY A 80 8.77 11.41 -9.84
N LEU A 81 7.74 10.56 -9.71
CA LEU A 81 6.38 10.87 -10.17
C LEU A 81 5.41 11.11 -9.00
N ALA A 82 5.42 10.21 -8.01
CA ALA A 82 4.62 10.33 -6.79
C ALA A 82 5.34 9.66 -5.61
N GLU A 83 5.14 10.20 -4.41
CA GLU A 83 5.58 9.59 -3.17
C GLU A 83 4.56 8.56 -2.69
N LEU A 84 5.01 7.35 -2.40
CA LEU A 84 4.19 6.27 -1.85
C LEU A 84 4.82 5.74 -0.58
N THR A 85 4.28 6.15 0.56
CA THR A 85 4.71 5.69 1.90
C THR A 85 3.84 4.53 2.34
N THR A 86 4.43 3.40 2.74
CA THR A 86 3.67 2.22 3.16
C THR A 86 3.48 2.17 4.68
N VAL A 87 2.33 1.66 5.12
CA VAL A 87 2.01 1.36 6.52
C VAL A 87 1.64 -0.12 6.60
N ALA A 88 2.35 -0.86 7.44
CA ALA A 88 2.03 -2.26 7.67
C ALA A 88 0.79 -2.38 8.57
N MET A 89 -0.24 -3.08 8.09
CA MET A 89 -1.54 -3.21 8.75
C MET A 89 -1.79 -4.68 9.19
N PRO A 90 -1.29 -5.09 10.37
CA PRO A 90 -1.63 -6.38 10.97
C PRO A 90 -3.08 -6.39 11.47
N ARG A 91 -3.67 -7.59 11.61
CA ARG A 91 -5.07 -7.76 12.03
C ARG A 91 -5.29 -7.59 13.54
N VAL A 92 -4.43 -8.18 14.38
CA VAL A 92 -4.53 -8.13 15.86
C VAL A 92 -3.16 -7.80 16.43
N LEU A 93 -3.07 -6.83 17.34
CA LEU A 93 -1.81 -6.41 17.95
C LEU A 93 -1.73 -6.63 19.45
N THR A 94 -2.85 -6.84 20.11
CA THR A 94 -2.95 -6.90 21.57
C THR A 94 -2.91 -8.33 22.09
N GLY A 95 -2.46 -8.48 23.34
CA GLY A 95 -2.41 -9.77 24.04
C GLY A 95 -1.48 -10.81 23.39
N VAL A 96 -1.67 -12.06 23.80
CA VAL A 96 -0.94 -13.23 23.28
C VAL A 96 -1.27 -13.46 21.80
N ALA A 97 -2.54 -13.28 21.41
CA ALA A 97 -2.98 -13.44 20.02
C ALA A 97 -2.26 -12.51 19.03
N GLY A 98 -1.75 -11.36 19.48
CA GLY A 98 -0.98 -10.43 18.66
C GLY A 98 0.53 -10.69 18.60
N ALA A 99 1.06 -11.71 19.29
CA ALA A 99 2.52 -11.93 19.37
C ALA A 99 3.17 -12.12 17.99
N GLU A 100 2.61 -13.00 17.17
CA GLU A 100 3.06 -13.25 15.80
C GLU A 100 2.92 -11.99 14.92
N ALA A 101 1.80 -11.29 15.02
CA ALA A 101 1.56 -10.06 14.27
C ALA A 101 2.57 -8.95 14.62
N ARG A 102 2.98 -8.83 15.89
CA ARG A 102 4.06 -7.91 16.31
C ARG A 102 5.42 -8.34 15.78
N ALA A 103 5.69 -9.64 15.61
CA ALA A 103 6.91 -10.12 14.98
C ALA A 103 6.93 -9.76 13.48
N VAL A 104 5.83 -10.03 12.76
CA VAL A 104 5.66 -9.64 11.35
C VAL A 104 5.77 -8.12 11.17
N LEU A 105 5.22 -7.33 12.08
CA LEU A 105 5.32 -5.87 12.03
C LEU A 105 6.78 -5.39 12.13
N ARG A 106 7.60 -6.01 12.99
CA ARG A 106 9.03 -5.69 13.08
C ARG A 106 9.74 -5.98 11.76
N ASP A 107 9.41 -7.06 11.09
CA ASP A 107 10.01 -7.39 9.79
C ASP A 107 9.52 -6.46 8.68
N ALA A 108 8.25 -6.06 8.70
CA ALA A 108 7.72 -5.05 7.79
C ALA A 108 8.43 -3.69 7.93
N VAL A 109 8.72 -3.25 9.16
CA VAL A 109 9.48 -2.01 9.42
C VAL A 109 10.91 -2.14 8.89
N LYS A 110 11.59 -3.28 9.08
CA LYS A 110 12.93 -3.54 8.49
C LYS A 110 12.93 -3.47 6.96
N MET A 111 11.80 -3.79 6.31
CA MET A 111 11.63 -3.68 4.86
C MET A 111 11.36 -2.25 4.38
N GLY A 112 11.12 -1.29 5.28
CA GLY A 112 10.86 0.11 4.97
C GLY A 112 9.40 0.54 5.06
N ALA A 113 8.53 -0.24 5.71
CA ALA A 113 7.21 0.27 6.11
C ALA A 113 7.34 1.35 7.19
N ALA A 114 6.60 2.43 7.04
CA ALA A 114 6.45 3.47 8.05
C ALA A 114 5.55 3.01 9.21
N VAL A 115 5.69 3.70 10.34
CA VAL A 115 4.90 3.52 11.58
C VAL A 115 3.71 4.48 11.58
#